data_AF-A0A0N1EN64-F1
#
_entry.id   AF-A0A0N1EN64-F1
#
_cell.length_a   1.000
_cell.length_b   1.000
_cell.length_c   1.000
_cell.angle_alpha   90.00
_cell.angle_beta   90.00
_cell.angle_gamma   90.00
#
_symmetry.space_group_name_H-M   'P 1'
#
loop_
_entity.id
_entity.type
_entity.pdbx_description
1 polymer ?
#
loop_
_entity_poly.entity_id
_entity_poly.type
_entity_poly.pdbx_seq_one_letter_code
_entity_poly.pdbx_strand_id
1 'polypeptide(L)'
;MSQFPVIAIVDDDEGIRDALSDLLAVSGFASLAYDGAASFLSEYPARRFDCLITDIRMPGMTGIELIELLHDTGQSLPTVILTSIVDERAHARSAALGAHAWLTKPVTDERLLAALASAIHTQLPHSDFKP
;
A
#
# COMPACT_ATOMS: atom_id res chain seq x y z
N MET A 1 16.52 -1.78 18.17
CA MET A 1 15.56 -0.67 17.98
C MET A 1 14.42 -1.25 17.19
N SER A 2 13.22 -1.36 17.78
CA SER A 2 12.05 -1.84 17.05
C SER A 2 11.67 -0.78 16.03
N GLN A 3 12.00 -1.00 14.77
CA GLN A 3 11.61 -0.10 13.69
C GLN A 3 10.13 -0.36 13.40
N PHE A 4 9.29 0.67 13.52
CA PHE A 4 7.90 0.57 13.09
C PHE A 4 7.85 0.40 11.57
N PRO A 5 7.00 -0.48 11.03
CA PRO A 5 6.85 -0.61 9.59
C PRO A 5 6.40 0.73 8.98
N VAL A 6 7.02 1.11 7.87
CA VAL A 6 6.76 2.37 7.15
C VAL A 6 5.87 2.08 5.95
N ILE A 7 4.69 2.69 5.95
CA ILE A 7 3.67 2.52 4.93
C ILE A 7 3.66 3.75 4.02
N ALA A 8 3.80 3.55 2.72
CA ALA A 8 3.53 4.61 1.75
C ALA A 8 2.02 4.69 1.49
N ILE A 9 1.45 5.89 1.54
CA ILE A 9 0.05 6.15 1.14
C ILE A 9 0.10 6.97 -0.14
N VAL A 10 -0.57 6.51 -1.20
CA VAL A 10 -0.67 7.22 -2.47
C VAL A 10 -2.15 7.34 -2.85
N ASP A 11 -2.70 8.53 -2.69
CA ASP A 11 -4.12 8.83 -2.95
C ASP A 11 -4.21 10.32 -3.31
N ASP A 12 -5.01 10.72 -4.30
CA ASP A 12 -5.12 12.13 -4.68
C ASP A 12 -5.97 12.95 -3.69
N ASP A 13 -6.80 12.29 -2.88
CA ASP A 13 -7.65 12.91 -1.87
C ASP A 13 -6.89 13.16 -0.55
N GLU A 14 -6.69 14.44 -0.22
CA GLU A 14 -6.03 14.87 1.03
C GLU A 14 -6.73 14.33 2.29
N GLY A 15 -8.07 14.34 2.31
CA GLY A 15 -8.83 13.86 3.46
C GLY A 15 -8.67 12.35 3.69
N ILE A 16 -8.52 11.57 2.62
CA ILE A 16 -8.23 10.15 2.72
C ILE A 16 -6.80 9.93 3.23
N ARG A 17 -5.82 10.69 2.71
CA ARG A 17 -4.42 10.59 3.18
C ARG A 17 -4.28 10.91 4.67
N ASP A 18 -4.96 11.94 5.14
CA ASP A 18 -4.95 12.34 6.55
C ASP A 18 -5.60 11.27 7.44
N ALA A 19 -6.80 10.80 7.07
CA ALA A 19 -7.51 9.77 7.81
C ALA A 19 -6.71 8.46 7.90
N LEU A 20 -6.07 8.05 6.80
CA LEU A 20 -5.22 6.86 6.78
C LEU A 20 -3.96 7.06 7.64
N SER A 21 -3.33 8.23 7.57
CA SER A 21 -2.13 8.52 8.37
C SER A 21 -2.43 8.50 9.87
N ASP A 22 -3.55 9.09 10.29
CA ASP A 22 -4.02 9.07 11.68
C ASP A 22 -4.29 7.64 12.16
N LEU A 23 -5.01 6.84 11.36
CA LEU A 23 -5.30 5.44 11.66
C LEU A 23 -4.02 4.61 11.81
N LEU A 24 -3.06 4.78 10.90
CA LEU A 24 -1.79 4.07 10.94
C LEU A 24 -0.96 4.45 12.17
N ALA A 25 -0.91 5.75 12.50
CA ALA A 25 -0.17 6.23 13.66
C ALA A 25 -0.70 5.64 14.98
N VAL A 26 -2.02 5.60 15.18
CA VAL A 26 -2.61 5.00 16.40
C VAL A 26 -2.49 3.47 16.42
N SER A 27 -2.27 2.85 15.25
CA SER A 27 -2.11 1.41 15.09
C SER A 27 -0.65 0.94 15.14
N GLY A 28 0.31 1.84 15.39
CA GLY A 28 1.73 1.51 15.53
C GLY A 28 2.47 1.36 14.19
N PHE A 29 1.98 2.00 13.12
CA PHE A 29 2.67 2.10 11.85
C PHE A 29 3.19 3.53 11.64
N ALA A 30 4.33 3.67 10.98
CA ALA A 30 4.74 4.95 10.42
C ALA A 30 4.17 5.09 9.01
N SER A 31 3.84 6.30 8.57
CA SER A 31 3.38 6.53 7.19
C SER A 31 4.04 7.74 6.54
N LEU A 32 4.13 7.69 5.20
CA LEU A 32 4.41 8.85 4.36
C LEU A 32 3.34 8.92 3.28
N ALA A 33 2.76 10.10 3.12
CA ALA A 33 1.62 10.33 2.24
C ALA A 33 2.04 11.12 1.00
N TYR A 34 1.52 10.69 -0.15
CA TYR A 34 1.83 11.22 -1.48
C TYR A 34 0.53 11.49 -2.22
N ASP A 35 0.45 12.63 -2.91
CA ASP A 35 -0.72 13.06 -3.67
C ASP A 35 -0.90 12.37 -5.02
N GLY A 36 0.02 11.49 -5.39
CA GLY A 36 -0.09 10.68 -6.58
C GLY A 36 1.17 9.85 -6.81
N ALA A 37 1.10 9.00 -7.82
CA ALA A 37 2.20 8.09 -8.14
C ALA A 37 3.49 8.84 -8.51
N ALA A 38 3.40 10.01 -9.14
CA ALA A 38 4.58 10.78 -9.55
C ALA A 38 5.38 11.31 -8.35
N SER A 39 4.71 11.88 -7.33
CA SER A 39 5.38 12.38 -6.12
C SER A 39 6.02 11.23 -5.36
N PHE A 40 5.29 10.12 -5.19
CA PHE A 40 5.83 8.88 -4.63
C PHE A 40 7.09 8.39 -5.35
N LEU A 41 7.04 8.23 -6.68
CA LEU A 41 8.16 7.72 -7.48
C LEU A 41 9.39 8.64 -7.48
N SER A 42 9.19 9.96 -7.34
CA SER A 42 10.30 10.91 -7.29
C SER A 42 11.11 10.82 -5.99
N GLU A 43 10.43 10.45 -4.90
CA GLU A 43 11.07 10.30 -3.59
C GLU A 43 11.49 8.88 -3.27
N TYR A 44 10.90 7.88 -3.94
CA TYR A 44 11.00 6.47 -3.59
C TYR A 44 12.46 5.97 -3.60
N PRO A 45 13.10 5.77 -2.43
CA PRO A 45 14.37 5.09 -2.36
C PRO A 45 14.06 3.60 -2.20
N ALA A 46 14.66 2.76 -3.05
CA ALA A 46 14.52 1.32 -2.93
C ALA A 46 14.78 0.86 -1.47
N ARG A 47 13.82 0.12 -0.88
CA ARG A 47 13.82 -0.42 0.50
C ARG A 47 13.49 0.53 1.66
N ARG A 48 12.85 1.68 1.40
CA ARG A 48 12.37 2.57 2.49
C ARG A 48 11.03 2.16 3.10
N PHE A 49 10.21 1.43 2.35
CA PHE A 49 8.83 1.13 2.71
C PHE A 49 8.62 -0.37 2.88
N ASP A 50 7.78 -0.73 3.83
CA ASP A 50 7.37 -2.11 4.09
C ASP A 50 6.06 -2.44 3.35
N CYS A 51 5.23 -1.44 3.07
CA CYS A 51 4.00 -1.64 2.29
C CYS A 51 3.59 -0.35 1.56
N LEU A 52 2.87 -0.51 0.45
CA LEU A 52 2.22 0.56 -0.28
C LEU A 52 0.69 0.43 -0.16
N ILE A 53 0.02 1.52 0.19
CA ILE A 53 -1.42 1.72 -0.01
C ILE A 53 -1.58 2.65 -1.20
N THR A 54 -2.37 2.25 -2.20
CA THR A 54 -2.59 3.07 -3.40
C THR A 54 -4.05 3.07 -3.85
N ASP A 55 -4.59 4.23 -4.23
CA ASP A 55 -5.83 4.29 -5.04
C ASP A 55 -5.50 4.01 -6.51
N ILE A 56 -6.47 3.48 -7.25
CA ILE A 56 -6.36 3.28 -8.69
C ILE A 56 -6.64 4.57 -9.43
N ARG A 57 -7.66 5.31 -9.01
CA ARG A 57 -8.07 6.51 -9.72
C ARG A 57 -7.26 7.67 -9.20
N MET A 58 -6.22 8.04 -9.94
CA MET A 58 -5.41 9.22 -9.65
C MET A 58 -5.14 10.00 -10.95
N PRO A 59 -5.02 11.33 -10.90
CA PRO A 59 -4.61 12.12 -12.05
C PRO A 59 -3.19 11.75 -12.53
N GLY A 60 -2.99 11.71 -13.84
CA GLY A 60 -1.68 11.49 -14.46
C GLY A 60 -1.29 10.02 -14.56
N MET A 61 -1.06 9.34 -13.44
CA MET A 61 -0.69 7.92 -13.40
C MET A 61 -1.59 7.17 -12.41
N THR A 62 -2.18 6.07 -12.88
CA THR A 62 -3.07 5.22 -12.08
C THR A 62 -2.30 4.35 -11.09
N GLY A 63 -2.98 3.88 -10.05
CA GLY A 63 -2.37 2.94 -9.09
C GLY A 63 -1.93 1.62 -9.75
N ILE A 64 -2.59 1.20 -10.82
CA ILE A 64 -2.22 0.00 -11.57
C ILE A 64 -0.91 0.21 -12.33
N GLU A 65 -0.76 1.34 -13.03
CA GLU A 65 0.49 1.70 -13.72
C GLU A 65 1.64 1.87 -12.72
N LEU A 66 1.36 2.38 -11.52
CA LEU A 66 2.35 2.45 -10.45
C LEU A 66 2.84 1.06 -10.05
N ILE A 67 1.93 0.10 -9.80
CA ILE A 67 2.29 -1.27 -9.42
C ILE A 67 3.06 -1.97 -10.56
N GLU A 68 2.65 -1.75 -11.81
CA GLU A 68 3.32 -2.28 -12.99
C GLU A 68 4.77 -1.79 -13.08
N LEU A 69 5.00 -0.49 -12.84
CA LEU A 69 6.35 0.08 -12.82
C LEU A 69 7.21 -0.48 -11.66
N LEU A 70 6.65 -0.65 -10.47
CA LEU A 70 7.35 -1.24 -9.33
C LEU A 70 7.73 -2.71 -9.62
N HIS A 71 6.81 -3.46 -10.21
CA HIS A 71 7.03 -4.83 -10.65
C HIS A 71 8.16 -4.92 -11.69
N ASP A 72 8.11 -4.10 -12.74
CA ASP A 72 9.07 -4.12 -13.84
C ASP A 72 10.48 -3.66 -13.43
N THR A 73 10.56 -2.80 -12.41
CA THR A 73 11.84 -2.38 -11.82
C THR A 73 12.39 -3.38 -10.79
N GLY A 74 11.73 -4.53 -10.61
CA GLY A 74 12.16 -5.61 -9.72
C GLY A 74 12.00 -5.27 -8.24
N GLN A 75 11.15 -4.29 -7.91
CA GLN A 75 10.92 -3.87 -6.55
C GLN A 75 9.81 -4.71 -5.92
N SER A 76 10.16 -5.47 -4.90
CA SER A 76 9.20 -6.27 -4.14
C SER A 76 8.64 -5.43 -2.98
N LEU A 77 7.72 -4.53 -3.29
CA LEU A 77 6.95 -3.78 -2.30
C LEU A 77 5.51 -4.31 -2.27
N PRO A 78 5.09 -5.00 -1.21
CA PRO A 78 3.74 -5.53 -1.15
C PRO A 78 2.74 -4.36 -1.15
N THR A 79 1.77 -4.44 -2.05
CA THR A 79 0.85 -3.35 -2.32
C THR A 79 -0.59 -3.74 -1.96
N VAL A 80 -1.23 -2.91 -1.13
CA VAL A 80 -2.65 -2.95 -0.83
C VAL A 80 -3.35 -1.87 -1.66
N ILE A 81 -4.25 -2.28 -2.53
CA ILE A 81 -5.08 -1.35 -3.29
C ILE A 81 -6.29 -0.97 -2.43
N LEU A 82 -6.53 0.32 -2.28
CA LEU A 82 -7.71 0.86 -1.60
C LEU A 82 -8.42 1.82 -2.54
N THR A 83 -9.55 1.41 -3.13
CA THR A 83 -10.19 2.16 -4.20
C THR A 83 -11.71 2.16 -4.11
N SER A 84 -12.36 3.20 -4.65
CA SER A 84 -13.81 3.22 -4.87
C SER A 84 -14.22 2.54 -6.18
N ILE A 85 -13.26 2.07 -6.99
CA ILE A 85 -13.53 1.41 -8.28
C ILE A 85 -13.92 -0.05 -8.06
N VAL A 86 -14.97 -0.48 -8.77
CA VAL A 86 -15.32 -1.89 -8.93
C VAL A 86 -15.10 -2.25 -10.40
N ASP A 87 -13.89 -2.74 -10.69
CA ASP A 87 -13.49 -3.17 -12.04
C ASP A 87 -12.74 -4.51 -11.93
N GLU A 88 -13.38 -5.57 -12.41
CA GLU A 88 -12.83 -6.92 -12.40
C GLU A 88 -11.54 -7.05 -13.23
N ARG A 89 -11.40 -6.27 -14.31
CA ARG A 89 -10.20 -6.31 -15.15
C ARG A 89 -9.03 -5.65 -14.45
N ALA A 90 -9.26 -4.52 -13.78
CA ALA A 90 -8.25 -3.86 -12.98
C ALA A 90 -7.84 -4.75 -11.79
N HIS A 91 -8.80 -5.43 -11.14
CA HIS A 91 -8.53 -6.38 -10.06
C HIS A 91 -7.71 -7.60 -10.53
N ALA A 92 -8.08 -8.21 -11.66
CA ALA A 92 -7.33 -9.30 -12.24
C ALA A 92 -5.90 -8.87 -12.64
N ARG A 93 -5.75 -7.66 -13.19
CA ARG A 93 -4.45 -7.11 -13.57
C ARG A 93 -3.58 -6.84 -12.34
N SER A 94 -4.11 -6.22 -11.30
CA SER A 94 -3.33 -5.97 -10.07
C SER A 94 -2.89 -7.27 -9.41
N ALA A 95 -3.74 -8.29 -9.40
CA ALA A 95 -3.39 -9.60 -8.85
C ALA A 95 -2.25 -10.26 -9.65
N ALA A 96 -2.27 -10.15 -10.99
CA ALA A 96 -1.21 -10.64 -11.85
C ALA A 96 0.13 -9.91 -11.64
N LEU A 97 0.09 -8.64 -11.23
CA LEU A 97 1.26 -7.82 -10.90
C LEU A 97 1.75 -8.02 -9.45
N GLY A 98 1.11 -8.90 -8.67
CA GLY A 98 1.52 -9.21 -7.30
C GLY A 98 0.98 -8.27 -6.23
N ALA A 99 -0.12 -7.56 -6.48
CA ALA A 99 -0.83 -6.83 -5.43
C ALA A 99 -1.27 -7.81 -4.31
N HIS A 100 -0.99 -7.44 -3.07
CA HIS A 100 -1.24 -8.27 -1.89
C HIS A 100 -2.73 -8.33 -1.55
N ALA A 101 -3.42 -7.20 -1.65
CA ALA A 101 -4.85 -7.12 -1.36
C ALA A 101 -5.54 -6.04 -2.22
N TRP A 102 -6.82 -6.25 -2.46
CA TRP A 102 -7.73 -5.27 -3.05
C TRP A 102 -8.88 -5.00 -2.08
N LEU A 103 -9.03 -3.74 -1.69
CA LEU A 103 -10.04 -3.28 -0.75
C LEU A 103 -10.90 -2.21 -1.44
N THR A 104 -12.20 -2.49 -1.56
CA THR A 104 -13.14 -1.52 -2.09
C THR A 104 -13.66 -0.62 -0.96
N LYS A 105 -13.61 0.70 -1.15
CA LYS A 105 -14.20 1.70 -0.25
C LYS A 105 -15.75 1.57 -0.29
N PRO A 106 -16.48 1.62 0.85
CA PRO A 106 -15.97 1.81 2.20
C PRO A 106 -15.32 0.53 2.76
N VAL A 107 -14.19 0.71 3.43
CA VAL A 107 -13.46 -0.35 4.14
C VAL A 107 -13.50 -0.04 5.63
N THR A 108 -13.54 -1.08 6.47
CA THR A 108 -13.39 -0.89 7.93
C THR A 108 -11.91 -0.87 8.30
N ASP A 109 -11.59 -0.17 9.37
CA ASP A 109 -10.22 -0.06 9.90
C ASP A 109 -9.62 -1.44 10.16
N GLU A 110 -10.39 -2.37 10.75
CA GLU A 110 -9.90 -3.73 11.02
C GLU A 110 -9.52 -4.48 9.75
N ARG A 111 -10.28 -4.29 8.67
CA ARG A 111 -10.02 -4.99 7.41
C ARG A 111 -8.79 -4.42 6.69
N LEU A 112 -8.60 -3.11 6.77
CA LEU A 112 -7.38 -2.47 6.25
C LEU A 112 -6.14 -2.89 7.05
N LEU A 113 -6.21 -2.80 8.38
CA LEU A 113 -5.09 -3.16 9.26
C LEU A 113 -4.73 -4.64 9.14
N ALA A 114 -5.70 -5.54 9.00
CA ALA A 114 -5.46 -6.96 8.76
C ALA A 114 -4.74 -7.20 7.41
N ALA A 115 -5.12 -6.49 6.35
CA ALA A 115 -4.47 -6.59 5.05
C ALA A 115 -3.01 -6.09 5.12
N LEU A 116 -2.76 -4.98 5.80
CA LEU A 116 -1.42 -4.43 6.01
C LEU A 116 -0.54 -5.35 6.85
N ALA A 117 -1.06 -5.85 7.97
CA ALA A 117 -0.33 -6.79 8.81
C ALA A 117 0.04 -8.05 8.04
N SER A 118 -0.87 -8.58 7.23
CA SER A 118 -0.60 -9.72 6.35
C SER A 118 0.47 -9.41 5.30
N ALA A 119 0.42 -8.24 4.66
CA ALA A 119 1.38 -7.80 3.65
C ALA A 119 2.81 -7.72 4.20
N ILE A 120 2.96 -7.12 5.38
CA ILE A 120 4.25 -6.92 6.04
C ILE A 120 4.81 -8.25 6.58
N HIS A 121 3.95 -9.11 7.15
CA HIS A 121 4.40 -10.38 7.71
C HIS A 121 4.94 -11.35 6.63
N THR A 122 4.45 -11.25 5.39
CA THR A 122 4.99 -12.03 4.26
C THR A 122 6.45 -11.66 3.92
N GLN A 123 6.95 -10.50 4.37
CA GLN A 123 8.36 -10.10 4.21
C GLN A 123 9.28 -10.53 5.36
N LEU A 124 8.73 -10.96 6.49
CA LEU A 124 9.51 -11.49 7.61
C LEU A 124 9.64 -13.02 7.46
N PRO A 125 10.84 -13.60 7.31
CA PRO A 125 10.99 -15.03 7.50
C PRO A 125 10.49 -15.36 8.91
N HIS A 126 9.55 -16.30 9.00
CA HIS A 126 9.10 -16.90 10.26
C HIS A 126 10.34 -17.24 11.11
N SER A 127 10.66 -16.39 12.08
CA SER A 127 11.54 -16.78 13.18
C SER A 127 10.60 -17.30 14.25
N ASP A 128 10.60 -18.62 14.37
CA ASP A 128 9.85 -19.42 15.32
C ASP A 128 9.76 -18.74 16.69
N PHE A 129 8.59 -18.19 17.01
CA PHE A 129 8.20 -18.00 18.39
C PHE A 129 7.26 -19.15 18.76
N LYS A 130 7.85 -20.21 19.31
CA LYS A 130 7.12 -21.30 19.96
C LYS A 130 7.27 -21.14 21.48
N PRO A 131 6.17 -21.14 22.26
CA PRO A 131 6.25 -21.13 23.72
C PRO A 131 6.86 -22.42 24.27
#